data_AF-A0AA36BZ01-F1
#
_entry.id   AF-A0AA36BZ01-F1
#
_cell.length_a   1.000
_cell.length_b   1.000
_cell.length_c   1.000
_cell.angle_alpha   90.00
_cell.angle_beta   90.00
_cell.angle_gamma   90.00
#
_symmetry.space_group_name_H-M   'P 1'
#
loop_
_entity.id
_entity.type
_entity.pdbx_description
1 polymer ?
#
loop_
_entity_poly.entity_id
_entity_poly.type
_entity_poly.pdbx_seq_one_letter_code
_entity_poly.pdbx_strand_id
1 'polypeptide(L)'
;MGVQLLVQIQQENINAIPDSVKLVIYKNETAVVTMIFDGRNTTLESWFSQENLKSSPWNDLASDNPDTFSLPGYKSKRRFYITHHSGCAGDNGWLTVNEGSLYCPFDTSNHYPFIRYSDSKFKVIWSKGYGIGDSMAIFIRLRS
;
A
#
# COMPACT_ATOMS: atom_id res chain seq x y z
N MET A 1 16.04 -0.09 9.58
CA MET A 1 16.01 0.76 10.79
C MET A 1 15.20 2.06 10.63
N GLY A 2 15.05 2.64 9.43
CA GLY A 2 14.30 3.90 9.25
C GLY A 2 12.77 3.82 9.40
N VAL A 3 12.12 2.76 8.89
CA VAL A 3 10.65 2.60 9.00
C VAL A 3 10.23 2.35 10.45
N GLN A 4 11.04 1.62 11.21
CA GLN A 4 10.75 1.29 12.61
C GLN A 4 10.82 2.52 13.53
N LEU A 5 11.66 3.51 13.21
CA LEU A 5 11.75 4.75 13.98
C LEU A 5 10.54 5.67 13.73
N LEU A 6 10.02 5.71 12.49
CA LEU A 6 8.78 6.43 12.17
C LEU A 6 7.55 5.80 12.85
N VAL A 7 7.53 4.47 12.99
CA VAL A 7 6.47 3.76 13.73
C VAL A 7 6.57 4.01 15.24
N GLN A 8 7.78 4.15 15.79
CA GLN A 8 7.97 4.41 17.22
C GLN A 8 7.51 5.82 17.66
N ILE A 9 7.67 6.84 16.82
CA ILE A 9 7.18 8.21 17.14
C ILE A 9 5.64 8.25 17.25
N GLN A 10 4.92 7.32 16.61
CA GLN A 10 3.46 7.20 16.72
C GLN A 10 2.99 6.48 18.00
N GLN A 11 3.88 5.78 18.72
CA GLN A 11 3.50 4.97 19.89
C GLN A 11 3.37 5.78 21.20
N GLU A 12 3.91 6.99 21.28
CA GLU A 12 3.92 7.79 22.53
C GLU A 12 2.66 8.67 22.77
N ASN A 13 1.66 8.66 21.87
CA ASN A 13 0.40 9.40 22.05
C ASN A 13 -0.82 8.47 21.95
N ILE A 14 -1.08 7.72 23.03
CA ILE A 14 -2.05 6.60 23.11
C ILE A 14 -3.55 6.98 22.93
N ASN A 15 -3.91 8.24 22.60
CA ASN A 15 -5.32 8.65 22.41
C ASN A 15 -5.65 9.31 21.06
N ALA A 16 -4.73 9.31 20.10
CA ALA A 16 -4.99 9.90 18.78
C ALA A 16 -5.99 9.05 17.97
N ILE A 17 -7.21 9.56 17.76
CA ILE A 17 -8.24 8.90 16.94
C ILE A 17 -8.14 9.41 15.50
N PRO A 18 -7.81 8.55 14.50
CA PRO A 18 -7.76 8.96 13.12
C PRO A 18 -9.15 9.37 12.59
N ASP A 19 -9.19 10.44 11.81
CA ASP A 19 -10.39 10.88 11.07
C ASP A 19 -10.28 10.47 9.59
N SER A 20 -9.15 10.76 8.97
CA SER A 20 -8.86 10.36 7.59
C SER A 20 -7.38 10.05 7.43
N VAL A 21 -7.06 9.09 6.57
CA VAL A 21 -5.68 8.75 6.22
C VAL A 21 -5.46 8.95 4.72
N LYS A 22 -4.38 9.64 4.36
CA LYS A 22 -3.95 9.82 2.96
C LYS A 22 -2.62 9.11 2.74
N LEU A 23 -2.59 8.18 1.80
CA LEU A 23 -1.37 7.54 1.31
C LEU A 23 -0.99 8.15 -0.03
N VAL A 24 0.28 8.53 -0.18
CA VAL A 24 0.83 9.09 -1.42
C VAL A 24 2.11 8.35 -1.79
N ILE A 25 2.25 7.98 -3.07
CA ILE A 25 3.50 7.47 -3.63
C ILE A 25 4.03 8.50 -4.60
N TYR A 26 5.32 8.80 -4.50
CA TYR A 26 6.02 9.72 -5.39
C TYR A 26 6.98 8.97 -6.31
N LYS A 27 7.07 9.45 -7.55
CA LYS A 27 8.11 9.10 -8.52
C LYS A 27 8.64 10.39 -9.13
N ASN A 28 9.94 10.62 -9.10
CA ASN A 28 10.57 11.87 -9.54
C ASN A 28 9.84 13.09 -8.96
N GLU A 29 9.64 13.10 -7.63
CA GLU A 29 8.94 14.17 -6.89
C GLU A 29 7.47 14.41 -7.27
N THR A 30 6.93 13.62 -8.19
CA THR A 30 5.53 13.72 -8.65
C THR A 30 4.68 12.66 -7.96
N ALA A 31 3.53 13.06 -7.42
CA ALA A 31 2.56 12.13 -6.84
C ALA A 31 1.94 11.26 -7.95
N VAL A 32 2.26 9.96 -7.95
CA VAL A 32 1.78 8.98 -8.95
C VAL A 32 0.62 8.13 -8.43
N VAL A 33 0.53 7.98 -7.11
CA VAL A 33 -0.61 7.33 -6.43
C VAL A 33 -1.05 8.24 -5.29
N THR A 34 -2.36 8.48 -5.20
CA THR A 34 -2.99 9.09 -4.02
C THR A 34 -4.21 8.28 -3.66
N MET A 35 -4.21 7.75 -2.44
CA MET A 35 -5.35 7.03 -1.86
C MET A 35 -5.83 7.76 -0.62
N ILE A 36 -7.14 7.83 -0.44
CA ILE A 36 -7.78 8.44 0.72
C ILE A 36 -8.63 7.39 1.40
N PHE A 37 -8.52 7.31 2.72
CA PHE A 37 -9.22 6.35 3.56
C PHE A 37 -10.00 7.06 4.67
N ASP A 38 -11.12 6.47 5.05
CA ASP A 38 -11.81 6.74 6.30
C ASP A 38 -10.97 6.19 7.46
N GLY A 39 -10.49 7.07 8.33
CA GLY A 39 -9.68 6.67 9.49
C GLY A 39 -10.53 6.33 10.71
N ARG A 40 -11.82 6.62 10.67
CA ARG A 40 -12.69 6.56 11.85
C ARG A 40 -12.91 5.11 12.29
N ASN A 41 -12.78 4.86 13.58
CA ASN A 41 -12.96 3.53 14.19
C ASN A 41 -11.96 2.48 13.64
N THR A 42 -10.79 2.93 13.20
CA THR A 42 -9.70 2.06 12.72
C THR A 42 -8.54 2.03 13.72
N THR A 43 -7.68 1.02 13.58
CA THR A 43 -6.38 0.96 14.27
C THR A 43 -5.28 1.49 13.35
N LEU A 44 -4.04 1.57 13.84
CA LEU A 44 -2.87 1.91 13.02
C LEU A 44 -2.63 0.95 11.83
N GLU A 45 -3.28 -0.21 11.81
CA GLU A 45 -3.17 -1.19 10.72
C GLU A 45 -4.46 -1.35 9.91
N SER A 46 -5.64 -1.24 10.53
CA SER A 46 -6.91 -1.56 9.87
C SER A 46 -7.48 -0.45 8.97
N TRP A 47 -6.92 0.77 9.01
CA TRP A 47 -7.32 1.85 8.12
C TRP A 47 -7.04 1.54 6.64
N PHE A 48 -6.01 0.73 6.36
CA PHE A 48 -5.67 0.31 5.01
C PHE A 48 -6.46 -0.95 4.64
N SER A 49 -7.75 -0.75 4.37
CA SER A 49 -8.67 -1.78 3.91
C SER A 49 -9.55 -1.23 2.79
N GLN A 50 -10.17 -2.14 2.04
CA GLN A 50 -11.10 -1.73 0.98
C GLN A 50 -12.35 -1.05 1.56
N GLU A 51 -12.86 -1.52 2.69
CA GLU A 51 -14.04 -0.94 3.36
C GLU A 51 -13.85 0.53 3.74
N ASN A 52 -12.61 0.89 4.08
CA ASN A 52 -12.25 2.26 4.45
C ASN A 52 -11.85 3.11 3.24
N LEU A 53 -11.73 2.55 2.04
CA LEU A 53 -11.28 3.28 0.85
C LEU A 53 -12.32 4.33 0.41
N LYS A 54 -11.94 5.61 0.41
CA LYS A 54 -12.74 6.71 -0.13
C LYS A 54 -12.40 7.03 -1.58
N SER A 55 -11.13 6.97 -1.95
CA SER A 55 -10.69 7.22 -3.33
C SER A 55 -9.35 6.58 -3.62
N SER A 56 -9.12 6.21 -4.88
CA SER A 56 -7.84 5.70 -5.39
C SER A 56 -7.62 6.17 -6.84
N PRO A 57 -6.41 6.06 -7.41
CA PRO A 57 -6.18 6.41 -8.81
C PRO A 57 -6.69 5.33 -9.80
N TRP A 58 -7.16 4.19 -9.29
CA TRP A 58 -7.60 3.03 -10.08
C TRP A 58 -9.12 2.93 -10.10
N ASN A 59 -9.67 2.81 -11.30
CA ASN A 59 -11.10 2.85 -11.56
C ASN A 59 -11.82 1.55 -11.14
N ASP A 60 -11.12 0.41 -11.19
CA ASP A 60 -11.68 -0.90 -10.85
C ASP A 60 -11.64 -1.22 -9.36
N LEU A 61 -10.65 -0.69 -8.62
CA LEU A 61 -10.38 -1.11 -7.24
C LEU A 61 -11.59 -0.99 -6.29
N ALA A 62 -12.42 0.04 -6.44
CA ALA A 62 -13.59 0.21 -5.56
C ALA A 62 -14.70 -0.83 -5.82
N SER A 63 -14.78 -1.39 -7.02
CA SER A 63 -15.78 -2.38 -7.44
C SER A 63 -15.23 -3.80 -7.52
N ASP A 64 -13.92 -3.99 -7.41
CA ASP A 64 -13.26 -5.28 -7.39
C ASP A 64 -13.35 -5.92 -6.00
N ASN A 65 -12.93 -7.19 -5.84
CA ASN A 65 -12.84 -7.87 -4.55
C ASN A 65 -11.45 -8.53 -4.41
N PRO A 66 -10.38 -7.76 -4.11
CA PRO A 66 -9.03 -8.30 -4.03
C PRO A 66 -8.91 -9.42 -2.98
N ASP A 67 -8.23 -10.51 -3.32
CA ASP A 67 -7.90 -11.57 -2.36
C ASP A 67 -7.08 -11.05 -1.16
N THR A 68 -6.34 -9.96 -1.36
CA THR A 68 -5.65 -9.27 -0.28
C THR A 68 -5.75 -7.77 -0.48
N PHE A 69 -6.21 -7.06 0.56
CA PHE A 69 -6.10 -5.62 0.73
C PHE A 69 -5.75 -5.37 2.20
N SER A 70 -4.46 -5.37 2.53
CA SER A 70 -4.04 -5.22 3.93
C SER A 70 -2.65 -4.61 4.10
N LEU A 71 -2.47 -3.89 5.22
CA LEU A 71 -1.18 -3.31 5.59
C LEU A 71 -0.15 -4.40 5.94
N PRO A 72 -0.50 -5.42 6.76
CA PRO A 72 0.42 -6.53 7.01
C PRO A 72 0.79 -7.32 5.75
N GLY A 73 -0.14 -7.37 4.79
CA GLY A 73 -0.03 -8.05 3.51
C GLY A 73 0.32 -9.53 3.64
N TYR A 74 1.39 -9.98 3.00
CA TYR A 74 1.71 -11.41 2.87
C TYR A 74 3.13 -11.76 3.35
N LYS A 75 3.23 -12.82 4.16
CA LYS A 75 4.49 -13.40 4.71
C LYS A 75 5.43 -12.36 5.34
N SER A 76 4.88 -11.28 5.89
CA SER A 76 5.64 -10.17 6.48
C SER A 76 6.71 -9.57 5.55
N LYS A 77 6.52 -9.70 4.23
CA LYS A 77 7.47 -9.22 3.21
C LYS A 77 6.81 -8.43 2.09
N ARG A 78 5.53 -8.68 1.80
CA ARG A 78 4.70 -7.80 0.97
C ARG A 78 3.80 -7.00 1.91
N ARG A 79 4.16 -5.77 2.24
CA ARG A 79 3.34 -4.82 3.03
C ARG A 79 2.48 -3.98 2.09
N PHE A 80 1.46 -3.31 2.62
CA PHE A 80 0.54 -2.46 1.84
C PHE A 80 0.12 -3.15 0.54
N TYR A 81 -0.50 -4.31 0.69
CA TYR A 81 -0.63 -5.26 -0.40
C TYR A 81 -2.07 -5.32 -0.89
N ILE A 82 -2.25 -4.96 -2.16
CA ILE A 82 -3.54 -4.98 -2.86
C ILE A 82 -3.39 -5.84 -4.12
N THR A 83 -3.91 -7.07 -4.10
CA THR A 83 -3.71 -8.06 -5.16
C THR A 83 -4.87 -9.06 -5.26
N HIS A 84 -4.94 -9.71 -6.41
CA HIS A 84 -5.43 -11.06 -6.61
C HIS A 84 -4.27 -12.05 -6.72
N HIS A 85 -4.47 -13.28 -6.26
CA HIS A 85 -3.50 -14.37 -6.34
C HIS A 85 -3.90 -15.36 -7.44
N SER A 86 -3.02 -15.53 -8.43
CA SER A 86 -3.16 -16.55 -9.48
C SER A 86 -1.82 -17.20 -9.84
N GLY A 87 -0.86 -17.14 -8.91
CA GLY A 87 0.51 -17.60 -9.08
C GLY A 87 1.37 -16.53 -9.75
N CYS A 88 2.69 -16.60 -9.61
CA CYS A 88 3.59 -15.49 -9.97
C CYS A 88 3.43 -14.93 -11.39
N ALA A 89 3.05 -15.77 -12.36
CA ALA A 89 2.82 -15.34 -13.74
C ALA A 89 1.50 -14.60 -13.93
N GLY A 90 0.48 -14.90 -13.11
CA GLY A 90 -0.87 -14.34 -13.19
C GLY A 90 -1.20 -13.31 -12.11
N ASP A 91 -0.49 -13.31 -10.97
CA ASP A 91 -0.72 -12.40 -9.84
C ASP A 91 -0.84 -10.98 -10.38
N ASN A 92 -1.95 -10.34 -10.05
CA ASN A 92 -2.31 -9.04 -10.57
C ASN A 92 -2.87 -8.17 -9.46
N GLY A 93 -2.58 -6.88 -9.51
CA GLY A 93 -2.93 -6.00 -8.42
C GLY A 93 -2.62 -4.54 -8.67
N TRP A 94 -2.62 -3.79 -7.57
CA TRP A 94 -2.59 -2.33 -7.60
C TRP A 94 -1.41 -1.76 -6.82
N LEU A 95 -1.05 -2.35 -5.68
CA LEU A 95 0.03 -1.86 -4.82
C LEU A 95 0.70 -2.99 -4.05
N THR A 96 2.02 -2.94 -3.97
CA THR A 96 2.80 -3.71 -3.01
C THR A 96 4.06 -2.96 -2.57
N VAL A 97 4.36 -3.01 -1.28
CA VAL A 97 5.64 -2.59 -0.72
C VAL A 97 6.39 -3.85 -0.31
N ASN A 98 7.43 -4.20 -1.06
CA ASN A 98 8.23 -5.39 -0.79
C ASN A 98 9.41 -5.03 0.12
N GLU A 99 9.51 -5.70 1.26
CA GLU A 99 10.57 -5.51 2.25
C GLU A 99 11.63 -6.64 2.21
N GLY A 100 11.44 -7.64 1.36
CA GLY A 100 12.42 -8.70 1.13
C GLY A 100 12.04 -9.63 -0.02
N SER A 101 12.97 -10.47 -0.44
CA SER A 101 12.76 -11.45 -1.51
C SER A 101 11.82 -12.58 -1.07
N LEU A 102 10.99 -13.02 -2.01
CA LEU A 102 10.10 -14.17 -1.95
C LEU A 102 10.25 -14.97 -3.27
N TYR A 103 9.30 -15.87 -3.56
CA TYR A 103 9.41 -16.80 -4.70
C TYR A 103 8.99 -16.20 -6.05
N CYS A 104 8.29 -15.06 -6.08
CA CYS A 104 7.91 -14.46 -7.36
C CYS A 104 8.99 -13.51 -7.88
N PRO A 105 9.21 -13.44 -9.21
CA PRO A 105 10.16 -12.50 -9.79
C PRO A 105 9.87 -11.05 -9.40
N PHE A 106 8.59 -10.69 -9.28
CA PHE A 106 8.19 -9.35 -8.82
C PHE A 106 8.48 -9.07 -7.34
N ASP A 107 8.97 -10.03 -6.55
CA ASP A 107 9.45 -9.76 -5.19
C ASP A 107 10.95 -9.46 -5.12
N THR A 108 11.66 -9.64 -6.24
CA THR A 108 13.12 -9.58 -6.29
C THR A 108 13.61 -8.21 -6.74
N SER A 109 14.60 -7.68 -6.02
CA SER A 109 15.32 -6.44 -6.31
C SER A 109 16.69 -6.49 -5.63
N ASN A 110 17.61 -5.63 -6.07
CA ASN A 110 18.92 -5.44 -5.45
C ASN A 110 18.87 -4.62 -4.16
N HIS A 111 17.74 -3.96 -3.87
CA HIS A 111 17.52 -3.18 -2.66
C HIS A 111 16.11 -3.41 -2.10
N TYR A 112 15.96 -3.23 -0.80
CA TYR A 112 14.69 -3.28 -0.08
C TYR A 112 14.62 -2.15 0.96
N PRO A 113 13.43 -1.60 1.26
CA PRO A 113 12.18 -1.91 0.58
C PRO A 113 12.11 -1.30 -0.83
N PHE A 114 11.15 -1.74 -1.64
CA PHE A 114 10.75 -1.09 -2.89
C PHE A 114 9.23 -1.04 -3.01
N ILE A 115 8.72 -0.08 -3.78
CA ILE A 115 7.29 0.16 -3.97
C ILE A 115 6.94 -0.16 -5.41
N ARG A 116 6.10 -1.17 -5.65
CA ARG A 116 5.48 -1.41 -6.96
C ARG A 116 4.03 -0.98 -6.94
N TYR A 117 3.58 -0.34 -8.00
CA TYR A 117 2.19 0.07 -8.15
C TYR A 117 1.71 -0.17 -9.58
N SER A 118 0.40 -0.29 -9.78
CA SER A 118 -0.17 -0.26 -11.12
C SER A 118 -0.03 1.15 -11.70
N ASP A 119 0.73 1.27 -12.78
CA ASP A 119 0.89 2.48 -13.59
C ASP A 119 -0.23 2.66 -14.65
N SER A 120 -1.26 1.81 -14.58
CA SER A 120 -2.49 1.90 -15.37
C SER A 120 -3.64 2.50 -14.53
N LYS A 121 -4.80 2.71 -15.17
CA LYS A 121 -6.06 3.03 -14.48
C LYS A 121 -6.75 1.81 -13.84
N PHE A 122 -6.18 0.62 -14.00
CA PHE A 122 -6.73 -0.67 -13.55
C PHE A 122 -5.64 -1.51 -12.89
N LYS A 123 -5.96 -2.66 -12.29
CA LYS A 123 -4.92 -3.62 -11.88
C LYS A 123 -4.02 -4.04 -13.05
N VAL A 124 -2.76 -4.34 -12.75
CA VAL A 124 -1.79 -4.88 -13.70
C VAL A 124 -1.38 -6.28 -13.29
N ILE A 125 -1.00 -7.11 -14.27
CA ILE A 125 -0.34 -8.39 -13.99
C ILE A 125 1.13 -8.08 -13.70
N TRP A 126 1.60 -8.43 -12.50
CA TRP A 126 2.93 -8.06 -12.01
C TRP A 126 4.07 -8.58 -12.91
N SER A 127 3.85 -9.73 -13.57
CA SER A 127 4.81 -10.30 -14.52
C SER A 127 4.90 -9.54 -15.86
N LYS A 128 3.92 -8.69 -16.18
CA LYS A 128 3.83 -7.98 -17.47
C LYS A 128 4.27 -6.53 -17.39
N GLY A 129 4.16 -5.89 -16.23
CA GLY A 129 4.56 -4.49 -16.04
C GLY A 129 3.97 -3.88 -14.78
N TYR A 130 4.67 -2.86 -14.27
CA TYR A 130 4.28 -2.06 -13.11
C TYR A 130 5.13 -0.79 -13.05
N GLY A 131 4.63 0.21 -12.32
CA GLY A 131 5.42 1.36 -11.89
C GLY A 131 6.26 1.04 -10.66
N ILE A 132 7.38 1.76 -10.51
CA ILE A 132 8.22 1.76 -9.31
C ILE A 132 8.18 3.16 -8.71
N GLY A 133 7.84 3.26 -7.43
CA GLY A 133 7.83 4.51 -6.66
C GLY A 133 9.14 4.71 -5.88
N ASP A 134 9.54 5.96 -5.72
CA ASP A 134 10.76 6.36 -5.02
C ASP A 134 10.52 6.56 -3.52
N SER A 135 9.32 7.04 -3.15
CA SER A 135 8.95 7.24 -1.75
C SER A 135 7.45 7.09 -1.52
N MET A 136 7.08 6.81 -0.26
CA MET A 136 5.71 6.73 0.21
C MET A 136 5.54 7.63 1.44
N ALA A 137 4.49 8.44 1.45
CA ALA A 137 4.11 9.27 2.58
C ALA A 137 2.70 8.89 3.05
N ILE A 138 2.51 8.88 4.37
CA ILE A 138 1.21 8.65 5.00
C ILE A 138 0.90 9.86 5.87
N PHE A 139 -0.22 10.52 5.59
CA PHE A 139 -0.73 11.64 6.37
C PHE A 139 -1.94 11.17 7.15
N ILE A 140 -1.89 11.30 8.47
CA ILE A 140 -3.00 10.97 9.36
C ILE A 140 -3.60 12.29 9.84
N ARG A 141 -4.86 12.54 9.50
CA ARG A 141 -5.64 13.62 10.11
C ARG A 141 -6.28 13.08 11.37
N LEU A 142 -6.08 13.77 12.49
CA LEU A 142 -6.72 13.44 13.76
C LEU A 142 -8.01 14.23 13.93
N ARG A 143 -8.96 13.66 14.68
CA ARG A 143 -10.13 14.44 15.13
C ARG A 143 -9.69 15.48 16.16
N SER A 144 -10.20 16.71 15.99
CA SER A 144 -10.11 17.79 16.96
C SER A 144 -11.17 17.67 18.04
#